data_AF-A0A5K0WHP5-F1
#
_entry.id   AF-A0A5K0WHP5-F1
#
_cell.length_a   1.000
_cell.length_b   1.000
_cell.length_c   1.000
_cell.angle_alpha   90.00
_cell.angle_beta   90.00
_cell.angle_gamma   90.00
#
_symmetry.space_group_name_H-M   'P 1'
#
loop_
_entity.id
_entity.type
_entity.pdbx_description
1 polymer ?
#
loop_
_entity_poly.entity_id
_entity_poly.type
_entity_poly.pdbx_seq_one_letter_code
_entity_poly.pdbx_strand_id
1 'polypeptide(L)' 'IMDNVIITRQNIARIMTGEDLRLLVVIGPCSVHDPIAAVEYAHRLYELRKKYQDRLEIIMRTYFEKPRT' A
#
# COMPACT_ATOMS: atom_id res chain seq x y z
N ILE A 1 4.06 9.43 11.47
CA ILE A 1 4.64 8.73 10.29
C ILE A 1 5.14 7.33 10.67
N MET A 2 5.95 7.19 11.72
CA MET A 2 6.51 5.90 12.14
C MET A 2 5.44 4.85 12.52
N ASP A 3 4.34 5.30 13.14
CA ASP A 3 3.24 4.41 13.55
C ASP A 3 2.58 3.69 12.38
N ASN A 4 2.37 4.38 11.26
CA ASN A 4 1.76 3.78 10.06
C ASN A 4 2.59 2.62 9.52
N VAL A 5 3.92 2.72 9.57
CA VAL A 5 4.82 1.66 9.09
C VAL A 5 4.75 0.45 10.01
N ILE A 6 4.80 0.66 11.33
CA ILE A 6 4.76 -0.42 12.32
C ILE A 6 3.42 -1.15 12.25
N ILE A 7 2.31 -0.40 12.28
CA ILE A 7 0.95 -0.95 12.24
C ILE A 7 0.72 -1.70 10.92
N THR A 8 1.11 -1.12 9.78
CA THR A 8 0.94 -1.80 8.48
C THR A 8 1.74 -3.10 8.42
N ARG A 9 2.96 -3.15 8.95
CA ARG A 9 3.76 -4.40 9.03
C ARG A 9 3.08 -5.45 9.90
N GLN A 10 2.51 -5.06 11.03
CA GLN A 10 1.75 -5.98 11.89
C GLN A 10 0.48 -6.48 11.20
N ASN A 11 -0.25 -5.61 10.50
CA ASN A 11 -1.43 -6.01 9.72
C ASN A 11 -1.06 -7.03 8.64
N ILE A 12 0.01 -6.78 7.88
CA ILE A 12 0.51 -7.72 6.87
C ILE A 12 0.85 -9.06 7.52
N ALA A 13 1.57 -9.06 8.65
CA ALA A 13 1.94 -10.28 9.34
C ALA A 13 0.69 -11.12 9.72
N ARG A 14 -0.33 -10.48 10.28
CA ARG A 14 -1.60 -11.16 10.63
C ARG A 14 -2.36 -11.69 9.42
N ILE A 15 -2.33 -10.97 8.29
CA ILE A 15 -2.92 -11.47 7.04
C ILE A 15 -2.15 -12.71 6.53
N MET A 16 -0.82 -12.67 6.57
CA MET A 16 0.03 -13.78 6.12
C MET A 16 -0.09 -15.02 7.02
N THR A 17 -0.39 -14.86 8.31
CA THR A 17 -0.65 -15.97 9.24
C THR A 17 -2.11 -16.44 9.26
N GLY A 18 -3.01 -15.74 8.57
CA GLY A 18 -4.44 -16.07 8.52
C GLY A 18 -5.25 -15.57 9.73
N GLU A 19 -4.65 -14.79 10.63
CA GLU A 19 -5.32 -14.16 11.78
C GLU A 19 -6.21 -12.97 11.36
N ASP A 20 -5.93 -12.38 10.20
CA ASP A 20 -6.73 -11.33 9.56
C ASP A 20 -7.14 -11.81 8.16
N LEU A 21 -8.45 -11.93 7.92
CA LEU A 21 -8.99 -12.48 6.67
C LEU A 21 -9.09 -11.44 5.55
N ARG A 22 -8.65 -10.20 5.78
CA ARG A 22 -8.61 -9.17 4.74
C ARG A 22 -7.60 -9.53 3.66
N LEU A 23 -7.88 -9.07 2.43
CA LEU A 23 -6.96 -9.24 1.31
C LEU A 23 -5.85 -8.18 1.36
N LEU A 24 -4.60 -8.61 1.35
CA LEU A 24 -3.46 -7.74 1.12
C LEU A 24 -3.39 -7.30 -0.35
N VAL A 25 -3.39 -5.99 -0.60
CA VAL A 25 -3.37 -5.43 -1.96
C VAL A 25 -2.20 -4.48 -2.11
N VAL A 26 -1.20 -4.87 -2.89
CA VAL A 26 -0.08 -3.99 -3.28
C VAL A 26 -0.38 -3.42 -4.65
N ILE A 27 -0.67 -2.12 -4.72
CA ILE A 27 -1.12 -1.47 -5.96
C ILE A 27 -0.50 -0.08 -6.12
N GLY A 28 -0.17 0.29 -7.36
CA GLY A 28 0.40 1.59 -7.68
C GLY A 28 1.03 1.62 -9.06
N PRO A 29 1.64 2.76 -9.43
CA PRO A 29 2.40 2.89 -10.67
C PRO A 29 3.47 1.81 -10.81
N CYS A 30 3.75 1.40 -12.05
CA CYS A 30 4.79 0.40 -12.34
C CYS A 30 6.18 0.88 -11.87
N SER A 31 6.47 2.17 -12.05
CA SER A 31 7.58 2.88 -11.41
C SER A 31 7.19 4.34 -11.15
N VAL A 32 7.72 4.92 -10.06
CA VAL A 32 7.52 6.31 -9.68
C VAL A 32 8.68 7.14 -10.22
N HIS A 33 8.36 8.14 -11.04
CA HIS A 33 9.32 9.06 -11.63
C HIS A 33 8.92 10.53 -11.47
N ASP A 34 7.65 10.80 -11.12
CA ASP A 34 7.12 12.13 -10.81
C ASP A 34 6.62 12.14 -9.35
N PRO A 35 7.28 12.87 -8.43
CA PRO A 35 6.86 12.99 -7.05
C PRO A 35 5.47 13.63 -6.86
N ILE A 36 5.10 14.60 -7.70
CA ILE A 36 3.82 15.32 -7.58
C ILE A 36 2.68 14.36 -7.91
N ALA A 37 2.78 13.68 -9.04
CA ALA A 37 1.81 12.65 -9.43
C ALA A 37 1.75 11.49 -8.42
N ALA A 38 2.87 11.13 -7.81
CA ALA A 38 2.90 10.10 -6.77
C ALA A 38 2.11 10.48 -5.52
N VAL A 39 2.25 11.73 -5.05
CA VAL A 39 1.50 12.24 -3.91
C VAL A 39 0.01 12.36 -4.23
N GLU A 40 -0.33 12.84 -5.43
CA GLU A 40 -1.74 12.89 -5.88
C GLU A 40 -2.38 11.50 -5.91
N TYR A 41 -1.65 10.51 -6.45
CA TYR A 41 -2.09 9.12 -6.44
C TYR A 41 -2.26 8.58 -5.01
N ALA A 42 -1.32 8.89 -4.11
CA ALA A 42 -1.39 8.47 -2.71
C ALA A 42 -2.64 9.02 -2.01
N HIS A 43 -3.03 10.27 -2.26
CA HIS A 43 -4.26 10.85 -1.71
C HIS A 43 -5.51 10.11 -2.20
N ARG A 44 -5.60 9.84 -3.51
CA ARG A 44 -6.72 9.09 -4.08
C ARG A 44 -6.77 7.66 -3.52
N LEU A 45 -5.62 7.01 -3.38
CA LEU A 45 -5.52 5.65 -2.84
C LEU A 45 -5.87 5.61 -1.35
N TYR A 46 -5.52 6.64 -0.58
CA TYR A 46 -5.82 6.72 0.84
C TYR A 46 -7.33 6.73 1.13
N GLU A 47 -8.11 7.44 0.30
CA GLU A 47 -9.57 7.43 0.41
C GLU A 47 -10.16 6.05 0.09
N LEU A 48 -9.58 5.32 -0.87
CA LEU A 48 -9.96 3.93 -1.14
C LEU A 48 -9.55 2.98 0.00
N ARG A 49 -8.37 3.19 0.61
CA ARG A 49 -7.90 2.42 1.77
C ARG A 49 -8.88 2.55 2.92
N LYS A 50 -9.34 3.76 3.23
CA LYS A 50 -10.39 3.98 4.25
C LYS A 50 -11.70 3.30 3.87
N LYS A 51 -12.17 3.51 2.64
CA LYS A 51 -13.46 3.00 2.16
C LYS A 51 -13.56 1.47 2.24
N TYR A 52 -12.44 0.77 2.00
CA TYR A 52 -12.41 -0.70 1.96
C TYR A 52 -11.64 -1.34 3.12
N GLN A 53 -11.36 -0.59 4.19
CA GLN A 53 -10.49 -1.04 5.29
C GLN A 53 -10.96 -2.33 5.98
N ASP A 54 -12.26 -2.60 5.96
CA ASP A 54 -12.87 -3.79 6.57
C ASP A 54 -12.58 -5.08 5.78
N ARG A 55 -12.19 -4.96 4.51
CA ARG A 55 -11.96 -6.09 3.60
C ARG A 55 -10.56 -6.13 2.99
N LEU A 56 -9.91 -4.97 2.88
CA LEU A 56 -8.64 -4.81 2.18
C LEU A 56 -7.60 -4.11 3.06
N GLU A 57 -6.37 -4.62 3.02
CA GLU A 57 -5.19 -3.90 3.47
C GLU A 57 -4.44 -3.38 2.23
N ILE A 58 -4.74 -2.14 1.84
CA ILE A 58 -4.21 -1.52 0.62
C ILE A 58 -2.87 -0.83 0.91
N ILE A 59 -1.83 -1.20 0.16
CA ILE A 59 -0.48 -0.62 0.24
C ILE A 59 -0.09 -0.04 -1.11
N MET A 60 0.37 1.21 -1.10
CA MET A 60 0.90 1.85 -2.31
C MET A 60 2.21 1.19 -2.74
N ARG A 61 2.30 0.78 -4.00
CA ARG A 61 3.56 0.38 -4.64
C ARG A 61 4.38 1.62 -4.98
N THR A 62 5.56 1.75 -4.36
CA THR A 62 6.51 2.87 -4.57
C THR A 62 7.86 2.35 -5.07
N TYR A 63 7.91 1.88 -6.32
CA TYR A 63 9.15 1.38 -6.94
C TYR A 63 9.84 2.50 -7.72
N PHE A 64 11.08 2.81 -7.41
CA PHE A 64 11.85 3.86 -8.08
C PHE A 64 12.60 3.36 -9.32
N GLU A 65 12.99 2.09 -9.31
CA GLU A 65 13.79 1.49 -10.37
C GLU A 65 13.05 0.34 -11.04
N LYS A 66 13.34 0.14 -12.32
CA LYS A 66 12.95 -1.05 -13.06
C LYS A 66 14.22 -1.79 -13.48
N PRO A 67 14.38 -3.07 -13.13
CA PRO A 67 15.48 -3.86 -13.66
C PRO A 67 15.40 -3.86 -15.19
N ARG A 68 16.52 -3.50 -15.83
CA ARG A 68 16.71 -3.56 -17.28
C ARG A 68 17.61 -4.75 -17.58
N THR A 69 17.38 -5.38 -18.73
CA THR A 69 18.22 -6.45 -19.27
C THR A 69 19.58 -5.92 -19.71
#